data_AF-A0A2H9NXI7-F1
#
_entry.id   AF-A0A2H9NXI7-F1
#
_cell.length_a   1.000
_cell.length_b   1.000
_cell.length_c   1.000
_cell.angle_alpha   90.00
_cell.angle_beta   90.00
_cell.angle_gamma   90.00
#
_symmetry.space_group_name_H-M   'P 1'
#
loop_
_entity.id
_entity.type
_entity.pdbx_description
1 polymer ?
#
loop_
_entity_poly.entity_id
_entity_poly.type
_entity_poly.pdbx_seq_one_letter_code
_entity_poly.pdbx_strand_id
1 'polypeptide(L)'
;MDRTLCDYDLALSGGLAKLRHPDEPKITSGFRNAQDYLVNRMNLIKNSEDWWANIPKFQLGWDILEIAEELGFRTMILAQDPRTNPGTRAGKKDGWINILVQM
;
A
#
# COMPACT_ATOMS: atom_id res chain seq x y z
N MET A 1 -5.62 -5.95 -1.73
CA MET A 1 -4.20 -5.86 -1.31
C MET A 1 -4.05 -4.82 -0.22
N ASP A 2 -4.17 -3.54 -0.54
CA ASP A 2 -4.15 -2.46 0.46
C ASP A 2 -5.28 -2.65 1.48
N ARG A 3 -4.95 -2.52 2.77
CA ARG A 3 -5.88 -2.74 3.91
C ARG A 3 -6.40 -4.18 4.04
N THR A 4 -5.75 -5.14 3.38
CA THR A 4 -6.05 -6.58 3.49
C THR A 4 -4.79 -7.40 3.74
N LEU A 5 -3.78 -7.24 2.87
CA LEU A 5 -2.47 -7.89 2.96
C LEU A 5 -1.37 -6.93 3.43
N CYS A 6 -1.59 -5.62 3.29
CA CYS A 6 -0.62 -4.60 3.67
C CYS A 6 -1.30 -3.48 4.46
N ASP A 7 -0.59 -2.94 5.45
CA ASP A 7 -1.02 -1.79 6.25
C ASP A 7 -0.72 -0.47 5.54
N TYR A 8 -1.54 -0.20 4.53
CA TYR A 8 -1.48 1.02 3.74
C TYR A 8 -1.71 2.28 4.59
N ASP A 9 -2.62 2.21 5.56
CA ASP A 9 -2.99 3.38 6.36
C ASP A 9 -1.88 3.76 7.34
N LEU A 10 -1.20 2.78 7.94
CA LEU A 10 -0.01 3.02 8.77
C LEU A 10 1.14 3.60 7.93
N ALA A 11 1.43 3.03 6.76
CA ALA A 11 2.50 3.52 5.90
C ALA A 11 2.24 4.96 5.43
N LEU A 12 0.99 5.27 5.08
CA LEU A 12 0.61 6.59 4.57
C LEU A 12 0.59 7.64 5.69
N SER A 13 0.04 7.31 6.86
CA SER A 13 0.05 8.21 8.02
C SER A 13 1.48 8.50 8.47
N GLY A 14 2.37 7.50 8.47
CA GLY A 14 3.80 7.67 8.74
C GLY A 14 4.48 8.58 7.72
N GLY A 15 4.19 8.42 6.43
CA GLY A 15 4.70 9.30 5.38
C GLY A 15 4.21 10.74 5.53
N LEU A 16 2.92 10.94 5.82
CA LEU A 16 2.33 12.26 6.03
C LEU A 16 2.91 12.94 7.28
N ALA A 17 3.18 12.19 8.35
CA ALA A 17 3.80 12.70 9.55
C ALA A 17 5.21 13.27 9.29
N LYS A 18 5.97 12.67 8.36
CA LYS A 18 7.29 13.17 7.93
C LYS A 18 7.21 14.49 7.14
N LEU A 19 6.10 14.72 6.43
CA LEU A 19 5.87 15.94 5.65
C LEU A 19 5.18 17.05 6.46
N ARG A 20 4.71 16.74 7.67
CA ARG A 20 3.93 17.65 8.51
C ARG A 20 4.86 18.63 9.22
N HIS A 21 4.55 19.92 9.17
CA HIS A 21 5.22 20.91 10.02
C HIS A 21 4.93 20.64 11.52
N PRO A 22 5.85 20.91 12.45
CA PRO A 22 5.62 20.69 13.89
C PRO A 22 4.34 21.35 14.43
N ASP A 23 4.02 22.54 13.94
CA ASP A 23 2.83 23.32 14.36
C ASP A 23 1.53 22.95 13.62
N GLU A 24 1.61 22.12 12.58
CA GLU A 24 0.39 21.66 11.90
C GLU A 24 -0.34 20.61 12.76
N PRO A 25 -1.67 20.67 12.83
CA PRO A 25 -2.44 19.68 13.56
C PRO A 25 -2.21 18.28 12.99
N LYS A 26 -2.26 17.26 13.87
CA LYS A 26 -2.20 15.87 13.42
C LYS A 26 -3.43 15.57 12.56
N ILE A 27 -3.23 14.82 11.49
CA ILE A 27 -4.32 14.32 10.66
C ILE A 27 -4.99 13.19 11.44
N THR A 28 -6.24 13.41 11.85
CA THR A 28 -7.04 12.43 12.61
C THR A 28 -8.21 11.87 11.80
N SER A 29 -8.53 12.49 10.66
CA SER A 29 -9.61 12.07 9.77
C SER A 29 -9.12 11.05 8.74
N GLY A 30 -10.03 10.16 8.31
CA GLY A 30 -9.76 9.20 7.23
C GLY A 30 -9.51 9.89 5.88
N PHE A 31 -8.76 9.21 5.00
CA PHE A 31 -8.25 9.80 3.75
C PHE A 31 -9.28 9.92 2.60
N ARG A 32 -10.50 9.38 2.76
CA ARG A 32 -11.49 9.25 1.67
C ARG A 32 -11.98 10.58 1.11
N ASN A 33 -12.05 11.62 1.95
CA ASN A 33 -12.49 12.97 1.59
C ASN A 33 -11.43 14.01 2.00
N ALA A 34 -10.16 13.67 1.80
CA ALA A 34 -9.05 14.54 2.15
C ALA A 34 -9.11 15.84 1.32
N GLN A 35 -8.77 16.97 1.94
CA GLN A 35 -8.63 18.25 1.23
C GLN A 35 -7.47 18.18 0.22
N ASP A 36 -7.51 19.01 -0.82
CA ASP A 36 -6.56 18.96 -1.94
C ASP A 36 -5.09 18.99 -1.51
N TYR A 37 -4.74 19.77 -0.48
CA TYR A 37 -3.36 19.82 0.01
C TYR A 37 -2.90 18.47 0.58
N LEU A 38 -3.78 17.74 1.26
CA LEU A 38 -3.51 16.39 1.74
C LEU A 38 -3.45 15.40 0.58
N VAL A 39 -4.33 15.54 -0.41
CA VAL A 39 -4.29 14.72 -1.63
C VAL A 39 -2.94 14.87 -2.33
N ASN A 40 -2.44 16.10 -2.45
CA ASN A 40 -1.13 16.38 -3.05
C ASN A 40 0.02 15.75 -2.25
N ARG A 41 0.00 15.86 -0.92
CA ARG A 41 1.00 15.19 -0.06
C ARG A 41 0.94 13.67 -0.17
N MET A 42 -0.26 13.09 -0.20
CA MET A 42 -0.44 11.65 -0.41
C MET A 42 0.10 11.22 -1.78
N ASN A 43 -0.16 12.00 -2.84
CA ASN A 43 0.34 11.68 -4.18
C ASN A 43 1.86 11.77 -4.26
N LEU A 44 2.49 12.73 -3.57
CA LEU A 44 3.95 12.80 -3.45
C LEU A 44 4.54 11.52 -2.85
N ILE A 45 3.94 11.02 -1.75
CA ILE A 45 4.36 9.77 -1.10
C ILE A 45 4.18 8.58 -2.04
N LYS A 46 3.00 8.43 -2.64
CA LYS A 46 2.65 7.31 -3.54
C LYS A 46 3.41 7.33 -4.87
N ASN A 47 4.07 8.43 -5.22
CA ASN A 47 4.94 8.48 -6.39
C ASN A 47 6.34 7.90 -6.12
N SER A 48 6.63 7.44 -4.90
CA SER A 48 7.85 6.72 -4.56
C SER A 48 7.66 5.21 -4.67
N GLU A 49 8.45 4.56 -5.51
CA GLU A 49 8.49 3.10 -5.62
C GLU A 49 9.05 2.44 -4.35
N ASP A 50 10.07 3.05 -3.74
CA ASP A 50 10.65 2.62 -2.47
C ASP A 50 9.61 2.63 -1.35
N TRP A 51 8.73 3.63 -1.31
CA TRP A 51 7.64 3.65 -0.33
C TRP A 51 6.70 2.45 -0.51
N TRP A 52 6.36 2.08 -1.75
CA TRP A 52 5.52 0.91 -2.03
C TRP A 52 6.20 -0.40 -1.63
N ALA A 53 7.50 -0.54 -1.87
CA ALA A 53 8.28 -1.73 -1.51
C ALA A 53 8.32 -1.97 0.00
N ASN A 54 8.31 -0.90 0.80
CA ASN A 54 8.48 -0.92 2.26
C ASN A 54 7.18 -0.77 3.05
N ILE A 55 6.00 -0.90 2.42
CA ILE A 55 4.74 -0.89 3.18
C ILE A 55 4.72 -2.06 4.17
N PRO A 56 4.22 -1.92 5.41
CA PRO A 56 4.13 -3.05 6.34
C PRO A 56 3.16 -4.13 5.86
N LYS A 57 3.51 -5.40 6.10
CA LYS A 57 2.65 -6.56 5.86
C LYS A 57 1.68 -6.78 7.02
N PHE A 58 0.45 -7.19 6.72
CA PHE A 58 -0.40 -7.84 7.72
C PHE A 58 -0.06 -9.33 7.75
N GLN A 59 0.72 -9.76 8.74
CA GLN A 59 1.19 -11.15 8.81
C GLN A 59 0.04 -12.16 8.67
N LEU A 60 -1.01 -12.00 9.46
CA LEU A 60 -2.21 -12.86 9.41
C LEU A 60 -2.84 -12.95 8.01
N GLY A 61 -2.87 -11.85 7.26
CA GLY A 61 -3.42 -11.85 5.90
C GLY A 61 -2.58 -12.67 4.93
N TRP A 62 -1.26 -12.63 5.08
CA TRP A 62 -0.34 -13.46 4.31
C TRP A 62 -0.40 -14.93 4.73
N ASP A 63 -0.47 -15.22 6.04
CA ASP A 63 -0.61 -16.60 6.55
C ASP A 63 -1.87 -17.27 5.99
N ILE A 64 -3.01 -16.55 5.95
CA ILE A 64 -4.26 -17.07 5.37
C ILE A 64 -4.14 -17.32 3.87
N LEU A 65 -3.46 -16.42 3.15
CA LEU A 65 -3.24 -16.58 1.70
C LEU A 65 -2.39 -17.82 1.41
N GLU A 66 -1.31 -18.01 2.18
CA GLU A 66 -0.41 -19.16 2.10
C GLU A 66 -1.18 -20.47 2.33
N ILE A 67 -1.97 -20.55 3.42
CA ILE A 67 -2.79 -21.74 3.71
C ILE A 67 -3.79 -22.02 2.58
N ALA A 68 -4.41 -20.99 1.99
CA ALA A 68 -5.33 -21.18 0.87
C ALA A 68 -4.62 -21.77 -0.37
N GLU A 69 -3.39 -21.34 -0.63
CA GLU A 69 -2.56 -21.88 -1.72
C GLU A 69 -2.16 -23.33 -1.45
N GLU A 70 -1.74 -23.66 -0.22
CA GLU A 70 -1.42 -25.03 0.20
C GLU A 70 -2.60 -26.00 0.08
N LEU A 71 -3.81 -25.52 0.35
CA LEU A 71 -5.05 -26.28 0.20
C LEU A 71 -5.51 -26.43 -1.25
N GLY A 72 -4.78 -25.86 -2.22
CA GLY A 72 -5.06 -25.97 -3.65
C GLY A 72 -6.14 -25.03 -4.15
N PHE A 73 -6.49 -23.98 -3.41
CA PHE A 73 -7.37 -22.94 -3.94
C PHE A 73 -6.62 -22.11 -5.00
N ARG A 74 -7.34 -21.73 -6.05
CA ARG A 74 -6.84 -20.72 -6.99
C ARG A 74 -6.93 -19.34 -6.34
N THR A 75 -5.80 -18.76 -6.00
CA THR A 75 -5.71 -17.42 -5.41
C THR A 75 -5.53 -16.35 -6.50
N MET A 76 -6.17 -15.19 -6.31
CA MET A 76 -6.03 -14.03 -7.18
C MET A 76 -6.08 -12.76 -6.34
N ILE A 77 -5.09 -11.88 -6.50
CA ILE A 77 -5.07 -10.58 -5.83
C ILE A 77 -5.49 -9.50 -6.83
N LEU A 78 -6.73 -9.00 -6.67
CA LEU A 78 -7.20 -7.81 -7.38
C LEU A 78 -6.94 -6.57 -6.51
N ALA A 79 -6.28 -5.56 -7.07
CA ALA A 79 -6.08 -4.29 -6.38
C ALA A 79 -5.81 -3.14 -7.35
N GLN A 80 -6.24 -1.94 -6.95
CA GLN A 80 -6.18 -0.73 -7.74
C GLN A 80 -4.79 -0.08 -7.70
N ASP A 81 -4.30 0.36 -8.86
CA ASP A 81 -3.06 1.13 -8.97
C ASP A 81 -3.27 2.61 -8.58
N PRO A 82 -2.21 3.29 -8.08
CA PRO A 82 -2.25 4.74 -7.90
C PRO A 82 -2.59 5.46 -9.21
N ARG A 83 -3.53 6.41 -9.12
CA ARG A 83 -4.08 7.12 -10.29
C ARG A 83 -3.04 7.95 -11.06
N THR A 84 -2.07 8.54 -10.36
CA THR A 84 -1.15 9.54 -10.93
C THR A 84 0.09 8.92 -11.55
N ASN A 85 0.63 7.85 -10.96
CA ASN A 85 1.79 7.14 -11.48
C ASN A 85 1.64 5.65 -11.20
N PRO A 86 0.95 4.89 -12.07
CA PRO A 86 0.70 3.47 -11.85
C PRO A 86 1.98 2.62 -11.75
N GLY A 87 3.06 3.06 -12.41
CA GLY A 87 4.33 2.34 -12.48
C GLY A 87 5.06 2.21 -11.14
N THR A 88 4.86 3.14 -10.20
CA THR A 88 5.55 3.12 -8.91
C THR A 88 5.13 1.96 -8.02
N ARG A 89 4.01 1.29 -8.33
CA ARG A 89 3.57 0.10 -7.63
C ARG A 89 4.45 -1.14 -7.95
N ALA A 90 5.36 -1.07 -8.93
CA ALA A 90 6.28 -2.17 -9.24
C ALA A 90 7.11 -2.60 -8.02
N GLY A 91 7.52 -1.66 -7.16
CA GLY A 91 8.18 -1.95 -5.89
C GLY A 91 7.44 -2.93 -4.96
N LYS A 92 6.10 -3.02 -5.06
CA LYS A 92 5.30 -4.06 -4.39
C LYS A 92 5.35 -5.41 -5.10
N LYS A 93 5.29 -5.40 -6.43
CA LYS A 93 5.21 -6.64 -7.24
C LYS A 93 6.52 -7.40 -7.17
N ASP A 94 7.64 -6.70 -7.30
CA ASP A 94 8.95 -7.34 -7.47
C ASP A 94 9.50 -7.96 -6.18
N GLY A 95 9.00 -7.57 -5.01
CA GLY A 95 9.47 -8.10 -3.71
C GLY A 95 8.51 -9.02 -2.95
N TRP A 96 7.25 -9.16 -3.39
CA TRP A 96 6.19 -9.72 -2.52
C TRP A 96 5.37 -10.83 -3.15
N ILE A 97 5.15 -10.76 -4.46
CA ILE A 97 4.36 -11.75 -5.18
C ILE A 97 5.31 -12.31 -6.21
N ASN A 98 5.76 -13.56 -6.02
CA ASN A 98 6.31 -14.31 -7.14
C ASN A 98 5.17 -14.42 -8.15
N ILE A 99 5.20 -13.60 -9.19
CA ILE A 99 4.36 -13.81 -10.36
C ILE A 99 4.93 -15.09 -10.98
N LEU A 100 4.44 -16.24 -10.52
CA LEU A 100 4.55 -17.48 -11.27
C LEU A 100 3.70 -17.27 -12.51
N VAL A 101 4.34 -16.71 -13.54
CA VAL A 101 3.93 -16.94 -14.93
C VAL A 101 4.15 -18.43 -15.14
N GLN A 102 3.15 -19.24 -14.78
CA GLN A 102 3.07 -20.58 -15.33
C GLN A 102 2.77 -20.43 -16.82
N MET A 103 3.63 -21.08 -17.62
CA MET A 103 3.61 -21.15 -19.08
C MET A 103 2.26 -21.60 -19.63
#